data_AF-A0A925IMW7-F1
#
_entry.id   AF-A0A925IMW7-F1
#
_cell.length_a   1.000
_cell.length_b   1.000
_cell.length_c   1.000
_cell.angle_alpha   90.00
_cell.angle_beta   90.00
_cell.angle_gamma   90.00
#
_symmetry.space_group_name_H-M   'P 1'
#
loop_
_entity.id
_entity.type
_entity.pdbx_description
1 polymer ?
#
loop_
_entity_poly.entity_id
_entity_poly.type
_entity_poly.pdbx_seq_one_letter_code
_entity_poly.pdbx_strand_id
1 'polypeptide(L)'
;MKKQSCLPLAIALGVIPLMVCGLALWLPMYTNNLRLEKFAKNLYNYPLPPSTTVIEQHGELSKVGNGNNCSYEAQQSLVSTLPREEIEHYYEGIMLPRVSFGAQYDGLYDSPTVTKVRLEFEESQTNETKSSFTLTLFDVGLDVTLDIRCH
;
A
#
# COMPACT_ATOMS: atom_id res chain seq x y z
N MET A 1 36.88 1.02 -49.66
CA MET A 1 35.79 0.26 -49.01
C MET A 1 35.51 0.88 -47.65
N LYS A 2 34.43 1.66 -47.51
CA LYS A 2 34.06 2.30 -46.23
C LYS A 2 33.54 1.21 -45.28
N LYS A 3 34.29 0.91 -44.21
CA LYS A 3 33.79 0.13 -43.06
C LYS A 3 32.66 0.93 -42.41
N GLN A 4 31.45 0.84 -42.96
CA GLN A 4 30.28 1.48 -42.40
C GLN A 4 29.90 0.75 -41.10
N SER A 5 30.27 1.38 -39.99
CA SER A 5 29.57 1.42 -38.70
C SER A 5 28.66 0.21 -38.37
N CYS A 6 29.23 -0.97 -38.12
CA CYS A 6 28.52 -2.05 -37.43
C CYS A 6 28.39 -1.81 -35.91
N LEU A 7 29.19 -0.90 -35.36
CA LEU A 7 29.20 -0.55 -33.94
C LEU A 7 27.83 0.00 -33.43
N PRO A 8 27.18 0.98 -34.09
CA PRO A 8 25.87 1.47 -33.64
C PRO A 8 24.77 0.42 -33.72
N LEU A 9 24.82 -0.51 -34.69
CA LEU A 9 23.84 -1.59 -34.82
C LEU A 9 23.97 -2.61 -33.67
N ALA A 10 25.21 -2.99 -33.33
CA ALA A 10 25.48 -3.90 -32.22
C ALA A 10 25.10 -3.27 -30.87
N ILE A 11 25.37 -1.98 -30.68
CA ILE A 11 24.93 -1.23 -29.49
C ILE A 11 23.41 -1.18 -29.43
N ALA A 12 22.71 -0.87 -30.53
CA ALA A 12 21.25 -0.87 -30.56
C ALA A 12 20.67 -2.24 -30.19
N LEU A 13 21.22 -3.33 -30.72
CA LEU A 13 20.77 -4.69 -30.43
C LEU A 13 21.01 -5.14 -28.98
N GLY A 14 22.02 -4.60 -28.29
CA GLY A 14 22.29 -4.91 -26.89
C GLY A 14 21.54 -4.00 -25.91
N VAL A 15 21.56 -2.70 -26.17
CA VAL A 15 21.04 -1.69 -25.23
C VAL A 15 19.52 -1.61 -25.26
N ILE A 16 18.89 -1.73 -26.43
CA ILE A 16 17.43 -1.63 -26.54
C ILE A 16 16.72 -2.74 -25.74
N PRO A 17 17.08 -4.04 -25.87
CA PRO A 17 16.44 -5.07 -25.06
C PRO A 17 16.64 -4.87 -23.55
N LEU A 18 17.82 -4.42 -23.12
CA LEU A 18 18.08 -4.11 -21.72
C LEU A 18 17.21 -2.96 -21.21
N MET A 19 17.05 -1.89 -22.00
CA MET A 19 16.16 -0.79 -21.66
C MET A 19 14.69 -1.24 -21.61
N VAL A 20 14.25 -2.06 -22.56
CA VAL A 20 12.88 -2.60 -22.58
C VAL A 20 12.62 -3.47 -21.35
N CYS A 21 13.53 -4.39 -21.00
CA CYS A 21 13.41 -5.20 -19.80
C CYS A 21 13.43 -4.36 -18.52
N GLY A 22 14.31 -3.36 -18.45
CA GLY A 22 14.38 -2.43 -17.32
C GLY A 22 13.09 -1.65 -17.13
N LEU A 23 12.52 -1.11 -18.22
CA LEU A 23 11.23 -0.41 -18.19
C LEU A 23 10.07 -1.34 -17.82
N ALA A 24 10.06 -2.58 -18.31
CA ALA A 24 9.03 -3.56 -18.01
C ALA A 24 8.95 -3.91 -16.52
N LEU A 25 10.08 -3.84 -15.79
CA LEU A 25 10.11 -4.04 -14.33
C LEU A 25 9.84 -2.73 -13.57
N TRP A 26 10.40 -1.62 -14.05
CA TRP A 26 10.31 -0.34 -13.38
C TRP A 26 8.89 0.24 -13.38
N LEU A 27 8.16 0.10 -14.49
CA LEU A 27 6.81 0.65 -14.63
C LEU A 27 5.83 0.07 -13.59
N PRO A 28 5.67 -1.27 -13.44
CA PRO A 28 4.83 -1.87 -12.39
C PRO A 28 5.21 -1.38 -10.98
N MET A 29 6.51 -1.40 -10.65
CA MET A 29 7.00 -0.95 -9.34
C MET A 29 6.63 0.51 -9.06
N TYR A 30 6.85 1.39 -10.03
CA TYR A 30 6.51 2.81 -9.92
C TYR A 30 5.00 3.01 -9.73
N THR A 31 4.17 2.32 -10.51
CA THR A 31 2.72 2.42 -10.40
C THR A 31 2.19 1.91 -9.06
N ASN A 32 2.74 0.81 -8.54
CA ASN A 32 2.34 0.27 -7.24
C ASN A 32 2.78 1.16 -6.08
N ASN A 33 3.95 1.80 -6.17
CA ASN A 33 4.37 2.79 -5.17
C ASN A 33 3.43 3.99 -5.12
N LEU A 34 3.03 4.52 -6.28
CA LEU A 34 2.06 5.63 -6.34
C LEU A 34 0.69 5.22 -5.78
N ARG A 35 0.27 3.99 -6.03
CA ARG A 35 -0.97 3.42 -5.50
C ARG A 35 -0.90 3.26 -3.99
N LEU A 36 0.18 2.70 -3.46
CA LEU A 36 0.44 2.57 -2.03
C LEU A 36 0.47 3.94 -1.35
N GLU A 37 1.16 4.93 -1.92
CA GLU A 37 1.22 6.27 -1.34
C GLU A 37 -0.18 6.91 -1.25
N LYS A 38 -0.99 6.79 -2.31
CA LYS A 38 -2.37 7.28 -2.31
C LYS A 38 -3.25 6.56 -1.29
N PHE A 39 -3.09 5.24 -1.19
CA PHE A 39 -3.82 4.41 -0.23
C PHE A 39 -3.46 4.77 1.21
N ALA A 40 -2.17 4.86 1.50
CA ALA A 40 -1.65 5.19 2.82
C ALA A 40 -2.10 6.59 3.26
N LYS A 41 -2.15 7.56 2.34
CA LYS A 41 -2.72 8.90 2.59
C LYS A 41 -4.15 8.87 3.10
N ASN A 42 -4.97 7.88 2.71
CA ASN A 42 -6.33 7.77 3.23
C ASN A 42 -6.33 7.54 4.75
N LEU A 43 -5.42 6.71 5.24
CA LEU A 43 -5.24 6.45 6.68
C LEU A 43 -4.55 7.64 7.36
N TYR A 44 -3.42 8.10 6.80
CA TYR A 44 -2.55 9.07 7.46
C TYR A 44 -3.17 10.46 7.61
N ASN A 45 -4.08 10.82 6.70
CA ASN A 45 -4.80 12.10 6.76
C ASN A 45 -6.17 11.98 7.42
N TYR A 46 -6.56 10.78 7.87
CA TYR A 46 -7.80 10.62 8.62
C TYR A 46 -7.68 11.41 9.94
N PRO A 47 -8.74 12.13 10.37
CA PRO A 47 -8.69 12.91 11.60
C PRO A 47 -8.28 12.04 12.79
N LEU A 48 -7.37 12.57 13.60
CA LEU A 48 -6.94 11.90 14.82
C LEU A 48 -7.88 12.29 15.98
N PRO A 49 -8.10 11.39 16.95
CA PRO A 49 -8.77 11.75 18.18
C PRO A 49 -7.99 12.85 18.91
N PRO A 50 -8.67 13.66 19.76
CA PRO A 50 -7.98 14.67 20.56
C PRO A 50 -6.86 14.04 21.39
N SER A 51 -5.84 14.84 21.70
CA SER A 51 -4.69 14.40 22.51
C SER A 51 -3.96 13.15 22.00
N THR A 52 -3.97 12.95 20.68
CA THR A 52 -3.31 11.82 20.01
C THR A 52 -2.14 12.31 19.17
N THR A 53 -1.03 11.59 19.23
CA THR A 53 0.20 11.87 18.47
C THR A 53 0.60 10.67 17.63
N VAL A 54 1.00 10.93 16.38
CA VAL A 54 1.58 9.93 15.49
C VAL A 54 3.01 9.62 15.93
N ILE A 55 3.31 8.34 16.11
CA ILE A 55 4.66 7.85 16.41
C ILE A 55 5.34 7.39 15.13
N GLU A 56 4.64 6.59 14.34
CA GLU A 56 5.19 5.98 13.14
C GLU A 56 4.11 5.78 12.07
N GLN A 57 4.54 5.85 10.81
CA GLN A 57 3.73 5.54 9.64
C GLN A 57 4.54 4.61 8.75
N HIS A 58 3.93 3.51 8.34
CA HIS A 58 4.54 2.55 7.45
C HIS A 58 3.56 2.10 6.38
N GLY A 59 4.05 1.92 5.15
CA GLY A 59 3.27 1.39 4.05
C GLY A 59 4.07 0.33 3.34
N GLU A 60 3.45 -0.80 3.05
CA GLU A 60 4.11 -1.92 2.41
C GLU A 60 3.25 -2.57 1.31
N LEU A 61 3.96 -3.23 0.41
CA LEU A 61 3.38 -4.16 -0.56
C LEU A 61 3.71 -5.56 -0.08
N SER A 62 2.69 -6.40 0.08
CA SER A 62 2.86 -7.79 0.48
C SER A 62 2.17 -8.73 -0.49
N LYS A 63 2.54 -10.01 -0.45
CA LYS A 63 1.82 -11.05 -1.17
C LYS A 63 0.90 -11.80 -0.22
N VAL A 64 -0.39 -11.81 -0.53
CA VAL A 64 -1.36 -12.62 0.22
C VAL A 64 -1.98 -13.67 -0.69
N GLY A 65 -1.80 -14.94 -0.32
CA GLY A 65 -2.25 -16.10 -1.07
C GLY A 65 -1.38 -16.41 -2.30
N ASN A 66 -1.93 -17.21 -3.22
CA ASN A 66 -1.23 -17.71 -4.40
C ASN A 66 -1.44 -16.86 -5.66
N GLY A 67 -1.97 -15.64 -5.52
CA GLY A 67 -2.23 -14.76 -6.65
C GLY A 67 -0.98 -14.08 -7.21
N ASN A 68 -1.11 -13.46 -8.39
CA ASN A 68 -0.09 -12.61 -9.03
C ASN A 68 -0.35 -11.12 -8.80
N ASN A 69 -1.04 -10.81 -7.71
CA ASN A 69 -1.45 -9.47 -7.31
C ASN A 69 -0.72 -9.07 -6.02
N CYS A 70 -0.48 -7.76 -5.89
CA CYS A 70 0.06 -7.19 -4.66
C CYS A 70 -1.08 -6.81 -3.73
N SER A 71 -0.93 -7.16 -2.46
CA SER A 71 -1.69 -6.55 -1.38
C SER A 71 -1.04 -5.24 -0.96
N TYR A 72 -1.86 -4.31 -0.51
CA TYR A 72 -1.44 -3.00 -0.02
C TYR A 72 -1.78 -2.91 1.45
N GLU A 73 -0.81 -2.51 2.25
CA GLU A 73 -0.98 -2.29 3.67
C GLU A 73 -0.45 -0.91 4.05
N ALA A 74 -1.23 -0.19 4.84
CA ALA A 74 -0.81 1.05 5.48
C ALA A 74 -1.06 0.93 6.98
N GLN A 75 -0.02 1.17 7.77
CA GLN A 75 -0.06 1.17 9.22
C GLN A 75 0.29 2.55 9.76
N GLN A 76 -0.36 2.92 10.86
CA GLN A 76 -0.06 4.12 11.62
C GLN A 76 -0.10 3.83 13.12
N SER A 77 1.06 3.96 13.78
CA SER A 77 1.21 3.78 15.21
C SER A 77 1.00 5.11 15.94
N LEU A 78 0.16 5.09 16.97
CA LEU A 78 -0.37 6.26 17.65
C LEU A 78 -0.25 6.09 19.17
N VAL A 79 -0.09 7.21 19.85
CA VAL A 79 -0.19 7.31 21.30
C VAL A 79 -1.22 8.37 21.64
N SER A 80 -2.13 8.06 22.54
CA SER A 80 -3.16 8.98 23.01
C SER A 80 -3.24 8.98 24.54
N THR A 81 -3.70 10.09 25.12
CA THR A 81 -4.08 10.12 26.54
C THR A 81 -5.52 9.68 26.77
N LEU A 82 -6.27 9.38 25.71
CA LEU A 82 -7.63 8.87 25.81
C LEU A 82 -7.65 7.42 26.31
N PRO A 83 -8.70 7.03 27.05
CA PRO A 83 -8.91 5.63 27.41
C PRO A 83 -9.21 4.80 26.16
N ARG A 84 -8.93 3.50 26.27
CA ARG A 84 -9.10 2.53 25.17
C ARG A 84 -10.50 2.57 24.58
N GLU A 85 -11.52 2.62 25.43
CA GLU A 85 -12.93 2.58 25.03
C GLU A 85 -13.31 3.80 24.16
N GLU A 86 -12.76 4.98 24.48
CA GLU A 86 -12.99 6.19 23.67
C GLU A 86 -12.32 6.09 22.29
N ILE A 87 -11.13 5.47 22.21
CA ILE A 87 -10.43 5.23 20.95
C ILE A 87 -11.17 4.21 20.10
N GLU A 88 -11.64 3.11 20.71
CA GLU A 88 -12.44 2.08 20.04
C GLU A 88 -13.72 2.68 19.48
N HIS A 89 -14.41 3.52 20.26
CA HIS A 89 -15.62 4.22 19.80
C HIS A 89 -15.32 5.23 18.68
N TYR A 90 -14.21 5.96 18.75
CA TYR A 90 -13.82 6.93 17.72
C TYR A 90 -13.61 6.28 16.34
N TYR A 91 -13.03 5.08 16.32
CA TYR A 91 -12.77 4.33 15.08
C TYR A 91 -13.85 3.30 14.75
N GLU A 92 -14.96 3.27 15.51
CA GLU A 92 -16.05 2.35 15.29
C GLU A 92 -16.70 2.58 13.91
N GLY A 93 -16.75 1.52 13.10
CA GLY A 93 -17.40 1.57 11.78
C GLY A 93 -16.65 2.38 10.72
N ILE A 94 -15.44 2.88 11.00
CA ILE A 94 -14.66 3.63 10.00
C ILE A 94 -14.22 2.73 8.85
N MET A 95 -14.57 3.18 7.65
CA MET A 95 -14.19 2.55 6.39
C MET A 95 -13.52 3.57 5.49
N LEU A 96 -12.37 3.23 4.92
CA LEU A 96 -11.58 4.13 4.07
C LEU A 96 -11.45 3.56 2.65
N PRO A 97 -11.22 4.42 1.64
CA PRO A 97 -11.14 3.97 0.25
C PRO A 97 -10.02 2.95 0.02
N ARG A 98 -10.32 1.94 -0.81
CA ARG A 98 -9.37 0.92 -1.28
C ARG A 98 -8.46 1.44 -2.40
N VAL A 99 -7.40 0.70 -2.70
CA VAL A 99 -6.52 0.97 -3.85
C VAL A 99 -7.22 0.63 -5.16
N SER A 100 -7.94 -0.49 -5.12
CA SER A 100 -8.55 -1.09 -6.29
C SER A 100 -9.81 -0.33 -6.70
N PHE A 101 -9.71 0.48 -7.74
CA PHE A 101 -10.81 0.68 -8.66
C PHE A 101 -10.69 -0.43 -9.70
N GLY A 102 -11.63 -1.37 -9.69
CA GLY A 102 -11.66 -2.41 -10.70
C GLY A 102 -11.65 -1.75 -12.08
N ALA A 103 -10.57 -1.93 -12.83
CA ALA A 103 -10.70 -2.06 -14.26
C ALA A 103 -11.48 -3.36 -14.49
N GLN A 104 -12.82 -3.22 -14.51
CA GLN A 104 -13.67 -4.10 -15.30
C GLN A 104 -13.53 -5.61 -14.99
N TYR A 105 -13.77 -6.01 -13.74
CA TYR A 105 -14.54 -7.26 -13.55
C TYR A 105 -16.00 -6.89 -13.78
N ASP A 106 -16.37 -6.90 -15.05
CA ASP A 106 -17.64 -6.53 -15.69
C ASP A 106 -18.88 -7.12 -14.95
N GLY A 107 -19.29 -6.49 -13.84
CA GLY A 107 -20.50 -6.84 -13.09
C GLY A 107 -20.48 -8.16 -12.32
N LEU A 108 -19.33 -8.80 -12.12
CA LEU A 108 -19.28 -10.15 -11.52
C LEU A 108 -19.14 -10.18 -9.98
N TYR A 109 -18.67 -9.08 -9.37
CA TYR A 109 -18.56 -8.96 -7.91
C TYR A 109 -18.82 -7.51 -7.48
N ASP A 110 -19.86 -7.30 -6.66
CA ASP A 110 -20.12 -6.04 -5.97
C ASP A 110 -19.12 -5.89 -4.81
N SER A 111 -17.84 -5.77 -5.16
CA SER A 111 -16.76 -5.67 -4.19
C SER A 111 -16.78 -4.27 -3.59
N PRO A 112 -16.84 -4.14 -2.25
CA PRO A 112 -16.89 -2.83 -1.60
C PRO A 112 -15.65 -2.01 -1.97
N THR A 113 -15.86 -0.74 -2.34
CA THR A 113 -14.81 0.25 -2.69
C THR A 113 -14.06 0.78 -1.47
N VAL A 114 -14.41 0.29 -0.29
CA VAL A 114 -13.89 0.71 1.01
C VAL A 114 -13.46 -0.51 1.81
N THR A 115 -12.50 -0.33 2.71
CA THR A 115 -12.01 -1.36 3.62
C THR A 115 -12.03 -0.83 5.05
N LYS A 116 -12.25 -1.73 6.00
CA LYS A 116 -12.36 -1.39 7.42
C LYS A 116 -10.97 -1.09 7.99
N VAL A 117 -10.87 -0.03 8.80
CA VAL A 117 -9.66 0.20 9.60
C VAL A 117 -9.60 -0.83 10.72
N ARG A 118 -8.49 -1.57 10.80
CA ARG A 118 -8.21 -2.46 11.93
C ARG A 118 -7.51 -1.67 13.03
N LEU A 119 -7.99 -1.80 14.25
CA LEU A 119 -7.42 -1.18 15.44
C LEU A 119 -6.85 -2.28 16.33
N GLU A 120 -5.57 -2.15 16.70
CA GLU A 120 -4.86 -3.09 17.55
C GLU A 120 -4.16 -2.31 18.68
N PHE A 121 -4.35 -2.71 19.94
CA PHE A 121 -3.71 -2.08 21.09
C PHE A 121 -2.46 -2.86 21.50
N GLU A 122 -1.44 -2.16 21.97
CA GLU A 122 -0.25 -2.79 22.52
C GLU A 122 -0.56 -3.38 23.92
N GLU A 123 -0.52 -4.72 24.05
CA GLU A 123 -0.88 -5.43 25.29
C GLU A 123 0.00 -5.09 26.51
N SER A 124 1.18 -4.49 26.30
CA SER A 124 2.17 -4.26 27.35
C SER A 124 1.91 -3.03 28.23
N GLN A 125 0.98 -2.14 27.83
CA GLN A 125 0.79 -0.86 28.52
C GLN A 125 -0.38 -0.89 29.51
N THR A 126 -0.07 -1.30 30.74
CA THR A 126 -0.90 -1.13 31.95
C THR A 126 -0.78 0.29 32.53
N ASN A 127 -0.54 1.29 31.69
CA ASN A 127 -0.42 2.67 32.14
C ASN A 127 -1.76 3.38 31.88
N GLU A 128 -2.57 3.55 32.93
CA GLU A 128 -3.94 4.11 32.86
C GLU A 128 -4.02 5.50 32.18
N THR A 129 -2.89 6.17 32.00
CA THR A 129 -2.83 7.54 31.48
C THR A 129 -2.53 7.65 29.99
N LYS A 130 -2.09 6.57 29.33
CA LYS A 130 -1.74 6.57 27.90
C LYS A 130 -2.08 5.25 27.24
N SER A 131 -2.73 5.34 26.08
CA SER A 131 -3.04 4.21 25.21
C SER A 131 -2.16 4.26 23.97
N SER A 132 -1.44 3.18 23.71
CA SER A 132 -0.68 2.98 22.48
C SER A 132 -1.38 1.96 21.59
N PHE A 133 -1.56 2.32 20.32
CA PHE A 133 -2.34 1.53 19.38
C PHE A 133 -1.89 1.74 17.94
N THR A 134 -2.18 0.75 17.11
CA THR A 134 -1.88 0.75 15.68
C THR A 134 -3.18 0.69 14.90
N LEU A 135 -3.29 1.56 13.89
CA LEU A 135 -4.32 1.47 12.87
C LEU A 135 -3.72 0.81 11.63
N THR A 136 -4.43 -0.16 11.08
CA THR A 136 -4.02 -0.85 9.84
C THR A 136 -5.14 -0.77 8.82
N LEU A 137 -4.79 -0.30 7.62
CA LEU A 137 -5.64 -0.33 6.43
C LEU A 137 -5.07 -1.36 5.46
N PHE A 138 -5.88 -2.33 5.07
CA PHE A 138 -5.44 -3.46 4.26
C PHE A 138 -6.35 -3.68 3.05
N ASP A 139 -5.74 -3.86 1.88
CA ASP A 139 -6.41 -4.16 0.62
C ASP A 139 -5.71 -5.33 -0.09
N VAL A 140 -6.42 -6.44 -0.27
CA VAL A 140 -5.99 -7.52 -1.18
C VAL A 140 -6.21 -7.00 -2.60
N GLY A 141 -5.19 -6.33 -3.15
CA GLY A 141 -5.27 -5.73 -4.48
C GLY A 141 -5.71 -6.77 -5.50
N LEU A 142 -6.60 -6.42 -6.43
CA LEU A 142 -7.14 -7.38 -7.40
C LEU A 142 -6.43 -7.32 -8.76
N ASP A 143 -5.63 -6.28 -8.97
CA ASP A 143 -4.89 -6.09 -10.21
C ASP A 143 -3.66 -7.00 -10.25
N VAL A 144 -3.56 -7.80 -11.31
CA VAL A 144 -2.33 -8.54 -11.61
C VAL A 144 -1.23 -7.54 -11.97
N THR A 145 -0.11 -7.58 -11.26
CA THR A 145 1.05 -6.71 -11.56
C THR A 145 2.33 -7.53 -11.60
N LEU A 146 3.28 -7.15 -12.46
CA LEU A 146 4.60 -7.78 -12.55
C LEU A 146 5.59 -7.19 -11.52
N ASP A 147 5.10 -6.71 -10.37
CA ASP A 147 5.96 -6.18 -9.32
C ASP A 147 6.59 -7.33 -8.52
N ILE A 148 7.87 -7.55 -8.79
CA ILE A 148 8.67 -8.62 -8.19
C ILE A 148 8.81 -8.51 -6.66
N ARG A 149 8.46 -7.36 -6.07
CA ARG A 149 8.53 -7.16 -4.62
C ARG A 149 7.38 -7.83 -3.87
N CYS A 150 6.32 -8.21 -4.57
CA CYS A 150 5.18 -8.91 -3.99
C CYS A 150 5.48 -10.42 -4.01
N HIS A 151 6.27 -10.88 -3.04
CA HIS A 151 6.62 -12.29 -2.84
C HIS A 151 6.23 -12.77 -1.45
#